data_AF-A0AAN5AL71-F1
#
_entry.id   AF-A0AAN5AL71-F1
#
_cell.length_a   1.000
_cell.length_b   1.000
_cell.length_c   1.000
_cell.angle_alpha   90.00
_cell.angle_beta   90.00
_cell.angle_gamma   90.00
#
_symmetry.space_group_name_H-M   'P 1'
#
loop_
_entity.id
_entity.type
_entity.pdbx_description
1 polymer ?
#
loop_
_entity_poly.entity_id
_entity_poly.type
_entity_poly.pdbx_seq_one_letter_code
_entity_poly.pdbx_strand_id
1 'polypeptide(L)'
;MKNQTLSSINIAHFGVSDHAWRRFVDRNITEAMVQYVIHYGHGSHRQNRRFFTVKKKELPGDLDDKMVDKLSRMVVITDLIQPRVITAYFHDRPYRHVRKKDKKYKSEKYSGDTAYC
;
A
#
# COMPACT_ATOMS: atom_id res chain seq x y z
N MET A 1 8.94 -10.98 -31.42
CA MET A 1 8.79 -10.15 -30.21
C MET A 1 7.95 -10.96 -29.23
N LYS A 2 8.53 -11.45 -28.13
CA LYS A 2 7.82 -12.33 -27.19
C LYS A 2 6.98 -11.45 -26.26
N ASN A 3 5.69 -11.33 -26.55
CA ASN A 3 4.70 -10.80 -25.63
C ASN A 3 4.54 -11.84 -24.51
N GLN A 4 5.31 -11.70 -23.44
CA GLN A 4 5.06 -12.48 -22.24
C GLN A 4 3.74 -11.99 -21.64
N THR A 5 2.69 -12.76 -21.86
CA THR A 5 1.41 -12.60 -21.18
C THR A 5 1.65 -12.71 -19.68
N LEU A 6 1.18 -11.71 -18.94
CA LEU A 6 1.10 -11.62 -17.47
C LEU A 6 0.16 -12.69 -16.86
N SER A 7 -0.01 -13.85 -17.51
CA SER A 7 -1.11 -14.79 -17.32
C SER A 7 -0.86 -15.88 -16.27
N SER A 8 0.26 -15.84 -15.54
CA SER A 8 0.63 -16.89 -14.58
C SER A 8 1.01 -16.36 -13.20
N ILE A 9 0.65 -15.12 -12.87
CA ILE A 9 0.65 -14.66 -11.47
C ILE A 9 -0.72 -15.03 -10.89
N ASN A 10 -0.75 -15.80 -9.82
CA ASN A 10 -1.98 -16.06 -9.06
C ASN A 10 -2.44 -14.71 -8.47
N ILE A 11 -3.36 -14.04 -9.15
CA ILE A 11 -3.70 -12.64 -8.88
C ILE A 11 -4.52 -12.61 -7.60
N ALA A 12 -4.01 -11.92 -6.57
CA ALA A 12 -4.81 -11.64 -5.39
C ALA A 12 -5.99 -10.74 -5.81
N HIS A 13 -7.20 -11.29 -5.82
CA HIS A 13 -8.40 -10.49 -6.02
C HIS A 13 -8.55 -9.52 -4.84
N PHE A 14 -8.54 -8.21 -5.13
CA PHE A 14 -8.82 -7.20 -4.12
C PHE A 14 -9.93 -6.26 -4.57
N GLY A 15 -10.75 -5.83 -3.60
CA GLY A 15 -11.66 -4.72 -3.80
C GLY A 15 -10.91 -3.39 -3.78
N VAL A 16 -11.36 -2.41 -4.54
CA VAL A 16 -10.85 -1.03 -4.48
C VAL A 16 -11.98 -0.14 -3.97
N SER A 17 -11.70 0.74 -3.02
CA SER A 17 -12.68 1.75 -2.61
C SER A 17 -12.78 2.89 -3.63
N ASP A 18 -13.91 3.57 -3.74
CA ASP A 18 -14.06 4.74 -4.63
C ASP A 18 -13.02 5.83 -4.36
N HIS A 19 -12.66 6.00 -3.08
CA HIS A 19 -11.60 6.89 -2.67
C HIS A 19 -10.24 6.45 -3.23
N ALA A 20 -9.90 5.17 -3.13
CA ALA A 20 -8.67 4.61 -3.70
C ALA A 20 -8.64 4.79 -5.21
N TRP A 21 -9.74 4.52 -5.89
CA TRP A 21 -9.84 4.64 -7.35
C TRP A 21 -9.53 6.05 -7.84
N ARG A 22 -10.15 7.08 -7.24
CA ARG A 22 -9.85 8.48 -7.59
C ARG A 22 -8.37 8.81 -7.38
N ARG A 23 -7.79 8.36 -6.27
CA ARG A 23 -6.36 8.57 -5.98
C ARG A 23 -5.44 7.82 -6.93
N PHE A 24 -5.88 6.70 -7.51
CA PHE A 24 -5.10 5.97 -8.49
C PHE A 24 -5.00 6.77 -9.78
N VAL A 25 -6.12 7.31 -10.24
CA VAL A 25 -6.19 8.18 -11.43
C VAL A 25 -5.31 9.42 -11.22
N ASP A 26 -5.50 10.15 -10.12
CA ASP A 26 -4.75 11.38 -9.82
C ASP A 26 -3.22 11.17 -9.78
N ARG A 27 -2.77 9.97 -9.41
CA ARG A 27 -1.35 9.64 -9.20
C ARG A 27 -0.77 8.75 -10.29
N ASN A 28 -1.54 8.46 -11.35
CA ASN A 28 -1.14 7.53 -12.41
C ASN A 28 -0.64 6.18 -11.85
N ILE A 29 -1.43 5.61 -10.95
CA ILE A 29 -1.24 4.27 -10.36
C ILE A 29 -2.17 3.32 -11.08
N THR A 30 -1.62 2.24 -11.62
CA THR A 30 -2.43 1.17 -12.24
C THR A 30 -2.68 0.05 -11.24
N GLU A 31 -3.74 -0.73 -11.48
CA GLU A 31 -4.07 -1.88 -10.66
C GLU A 31 -2.94 -2.93 -10.67
N ALA A 32 -2.32 -3.15 -11.83
CA ALA A 32 -1.16 -4.03 -11.96
C ALA A 32 -0.02 -3.62 -11.00
N MET A 33 0.26 -2.32 -10.86
CA MET A 33 1.30 -1.85 -9.92
C MET A 33 0.96 -2.20 -8.48
N VAL A 34 -0.31 -2.04 -8.09
CA VAL A 34 -0.80 -2.43 -6.76
C VAL A 34 -0.65 -3.93 -6.54
N GLN A 35 -0.98 -4.74 -7.55
CA GLN A 35 -0.83 -6.20 -7.52
C GLN A 35 0.64 -6.59 -7.30
N TYR A 36 1.58 -6.00 -8.04
CA TYR A 36 3.02 -6.25 -7.84
C TYR A 36 3.46 -5.95 -6.40
N VAL A 37 3.03 -4.82 -5.83
CA VAL A 37 3.43 -4.44 -4.47
C VAL A 37 2.80 -5.36 -3.41
N ILE A 38 1.57 -5.81 -3.60
CA ILE A 38 0.93 -6.77 -2.68
C ILE A 38 1.59 -8.14 -2.77
N HIS A 39 1.94 -8.59 -3.98
CA HIS A 39 2.48 -9.93 -4.23
C HIS A 39 3.94 -10.07 -3.78
N TYR A 40 4.80 -9.13 -4.16
CA TYR A 40 6.24 -9.19 -3.87
C TYR A 40 6.65 -8.38 -2.63
N GLY A 41 5.82 -7.43 -2.20
CA GLY A 41 6.15 -6.52 -1.12
C GLY A 41 5.95 -7.12 0.26
N HIS A 42 6.63 -6.52 1.24
CA HIS A 42 6.45 -6.85 2.64
C HIS A 42 5.30 -6.06 3.25
N GLY A 43 4.37 -6.78 3.88
CA GLY A 43 3.27 -6.23 4.67
C GLY A 43 3.71 -5.89 6.10
N SER A 44 3.36 -4.70 6.59
CA SER A 44 3.49 -4.28 7.98
C SER A 44 2.13 -3.88 8.54
N HIS A 45 1.77 -4.39 9.73
CA HIS A 45 0.50 -4.07 10.37
C HIS A 45 0.63 -2.82 11.24
N ARG A 46 -0.19 -1.79 11.00
CA ARG A 46 -0.25 -0.55 11.82
C ARG A 46 -1.65 0.06 11.81
N GLN A 47 -2.10 0.63 12.94
CA GLN A 47 -3.37 1.38 13.05
C GLN A 47 -4.57 0.64 12.44
N ASN A 48 -4.71 -0.65 12.73
CA ASN A 48 -5.74 -1.52 12.16
C ASN A 48 -5.74 -1.60 10.61
N ARG A 49 -4.58 -1.46 9.97
CA ARG A 49 -4.40 -1.55 8.51
C ARG A 49 -3.11 -2.31 8.16
N ARG A 50 -3.03 -2.86 6.94
CA ARG A 50 -1.77 -3.42 6.40
C ARG A 50 -1.15 -2.46 5.41
N PHE A 51 0.16 -2.26 5.53
CA PHE A 51 0.95 -1.43 4.65
C PHE A 51 1.93 -2.31 3.88
N PHE A 52 1.84 -2.33 2.57
CA PHE A 52 2.74 -3.07 1.70
C PHE A 52 3.75 -2.12 1.06
N THR A 53 5.02 -2.50 1.11
CA THR A 53 6.13 -1.82 0.45
C THR A 53 7.09 -2.86 -0.10
N VAL A 54 7.67 -2.62 -1.27
CA VAL A 54 8.60 -3.55 -1.92
C VAL A 54 9.98 -2.91 -2.06
N LYS A 55 11.05 -3.69 -1.85
CA LYS A 55 12.42 -3.26 -2.16
C LYS A 55 12.76 -3.66 -3.59
N LYS A 56 13.66 -2.91 -4.25
CA LYS A 56 14.11 -3.20 -5.62
C LYS A 56 14.58 -4.66 -5.80
N LYS A 57 15.28 -5.20 -4.80
CA LYS A 57 15.79 -6.59 -4.80
C LYS A 57 14.72 -7.69 -4.66
N GLU A 58 13.50 -7.33 -4.28
CA GLU A 58 12.37 -8.26 -4.11
C GLU A 58 11.49 -8.33 -5.37
N LEU A 59 11.73 -7.42 -6.33
CA LEU A 59 11.04 -7.40 -7.61
C LEU A 59 11.71 -8.38 -8.59
N PRO A 60 10.94 -8.98 -9.51
CA PRO A 60 11.50 -9.84 -10.54
C PRO A 60 12.46 -9.06 -11.44
N GLY A 61 13.55 -9.72 -11.85
CA GLY A 61 14.63 -9.11 -12.65
C GLY A 61 14.26 -8.79 -14.09
N ASP A 62 13.09 -9.25 -14.55
CA ASP A 62 12.62 -9.08 -15.93
C ASP A 62 11.86 -7.76 -16.14
N LEU A 63 11.74 -6.94 -15.09
CA LEU A 63 11.06 -5.64 -15.13
C LEU A 63 11.99 -4.53 -15.60
N ASP A 64 11.43 -3.56 -16.33
CA ASP A 64 12.14 -2.34 -16.71
C ASP A 64 12.57 -1.53 -15.48
N ASP A 65 13.75 -0.92 -15.53
CA ASP A 65 14.34 -0.17 -14.42
C ASP A 65 13.45 0.99 -13.94
N LYS A 66 12.72 1.64 -14.87
CA LYS A 66 11.77 2.70 -14.50
C LYS A 66 10.59 2.14 -13.72
N MET A 67 10.10 0.96 -14.08
CA MET A 67 9.03 0.28 -13.38
C MET A 67 9.50 -0.18 -11.99
N VAL A 68 10.72 -0.73 -11.89
CA VAL A 68 11.36 -1.10 -10.62
C VAL A 68 11.47 0.11 -9.69
N ASP A 69 11.94 1.26 -10.19
CA ASP A 69 12.02 2.48 -9.38
C ASP A 69 10.64 2.94 -8.89
N LYS A 70 9.65 2.98 -9.80
CA LYS A 70 8.28 3.40 -9.49
C LYS A 70 7.63 2.50 -8.44
N LEU A 71 7.74 1.17 -8.59
CA LEU A 71 7.21 0.20 -7.63
C LEU A 71 7.92 0.28 -6.28
N SER A 72 9.24 0.49 -6.26
CA SER A 72 10.02 0.60 -5.02
C SER A 72 9.68 1.82 -4.17
N ARG A 73 9.03 2.83 -4.77
CA ARG A 73 8.55 4.05 -4.11
C ARG A 73 7.09 3.93 -3.69
N MET A 74 6.41 2.85 -4.02
CA MET A 74 4.97 2.72 -3.79
C MET A 74 4.67 2.18 -2.39
N VAL A 75 3.61 2.73 -1.79
CA VAL A 75 3.00 2.25 -0.56
C VAL A 75 1.55 1.89 -0.87
N VAL A 76 1.16 0.65 -0.58
CA VAL A 76 -0.22 0.18 -0.70
C VAL A 76 -0.77 -0.04 0.70
N ILE A 77 -1.98 0.49 0.95
CA ILE A 77 -2.68 0.32 2.21
C ILE A 77 -3.92 -0.52 1.97
N THR A 78 -4.01 -1.66 2.67
CA THR A 78 -5.18 -2.51 2.65
C THR A 78 -5.86 -2.56 4.02
N ASP A 79 -7.12 -2.97 4.00
CA ASP A 79 -7.83 -3.41 5.19
C ASP A 79 -7.15 -4.66 5.79
N LEU A 80 -7.39 -4.91 7.08
CA LEU A 80 -6.88 -6.08 7.81
C LEU A 80 -7.77 -7.32 7.62
N ILE A 81 -9.08 -7.09 7.49
CA ILE A 81 -10.10 -8.14 7.54
C ILE A 81 -10.46 -8.58 6.12
N GLN A 82 -10.67 -7.60 5.23
CA GLN A 82 -11.01 -7.87 3.83
C GLN A 82 -9.82 -7.56 2.92
N PRO A 83 -9.65 -8.28 1.80
CA PRO A 83 -8.68 -7.92 0.78
C PRO A 83 -9.17 -6.69 0.00
N ARG A 84 -9.18 -5.52 0.65
CA ARG A 84 -9.63 -4.25 0.07
C ARG A 84 -8.53 -3.20 0.16
N VAL A 85 -8.19 -2.59 -0.97
CA VAL A 85 -7.25 -1.48 -1.04
C VAL A 85 -7.97 -0.18 -0.66
N ILE A 86 -7.50 0.42 0.43
CA ILE A 86 -8.03 1.67 0.96
C ILE A 86 -7.40 2.85 0.24
N THR A 87 -6.09 2.78 -0.04
CA THR A 87 -5.39 3.78 -0.83
C THR A 87 -4.00 3.28 -1.25
N ALA A 88 -3.41 3.92 -2.27
CA ALA A 88 -2.02 3.76 -2.63
C ALA A 88 -1.41 5.13 -2.98
N TYR A 89 -0.10 5.27 -2.76
CA TYR A 89 0.65 6.49 -3.03
C TYR A 89 2.13 6.21 -3.22
N PHE A 90 2.87 7.19 -3.75
CA PHE A 90 4.32 7.13 -3.87
C PHE A 90 5.00 7.93 -2.76
N HIS A 91 6.15 7.45 -2.31
CA HIS A 91 7.00 8.08 -1.32
C HIS A 91 8.46 7.66 -1.55
N ASP A 92 9.42 8.58 -1.41
CA ASP A 92 10.83 8.32 -1.76
C ASP A 92 11.52 7.27 -0.87
N ARG A 93 11.07 7.19 0.39
CA ARG A 93 11.58 6.23 1.37
C ARG A 93 10.42 5.47 2.03
N PRO A 94 9.68 4.61 1.31
CA PRO A 94 8.40 4.08 1.77
C PRO A 94 8.56 3.19 3.00
N TYR A 95 9.59 2.33 3.01
CA TYR A 95 9.90 1.48 4.17
C TYR A 95 10.17 2.30 5.45
N ARG A 96 10.96 3.38 5.35
CA ARG A 96 11.22 4.26 6.50
C ARG A 96 9.96 5.05 6.88
N HIS A 97 9.17 5.49 5.91
CA HIS A 97 7.93 6.23 6.13
C HIS A 97 6.91 5.40 6.90
N VAL A 98 6.63 4.17 6.44
CA VAL A 98 5.74 3.22 7.13
C VAL A 98 6.27 2.89 8.52
N ARG A 99 7.60 2.72 8.68
CA ARG A 99 8.23 2.44 9.97
C ARG A 99 8.22 3.64 10.95
N LYS A 100 8.26 4.88 10.46
CA LYS A 100 8.53 6.10 11.26
C LYS A 100 7.33 6.65 12.02
N LYS A 101 6.10 6.16 11.83
CA LYS A 101 4.96 6.74 12.57
C LYS A 101 4.76 6.09 13.94
N ASP A 102 5.48 6.64 14.91
CA ASP A 102 5.08 6.75 16.31
C ASP A 102 5.07 8.24 16.68
N LYS A 103 3.98 8.94 16.32
CA LYS A 103 3.56 10.02 17.21
C LYS A 103 2.76 9.30 18.27
N LYS A 104 3.36 9.12 19.46
CA LYS A 104 2.62 8.81 20.70
C LYS A 104 1.27 9.47 20.55
N TYR A 105 0.19 8.68 20.61
CA TYR A 105 -1.09 9.24 20.95
C TYR A 105 -0.79 10.13 22.15
N LYS A 106 -0.88 11.46 21.99
CA LYS A 106 -1.16 12.27 23.16
C LYS A 106 -2.46 11.63 23.63
N SER A 107 -2.39 10.92 24.75
CA SER A 107 -3.59 10.63 25.49
C SER A 107 -4.28 11.97 25.64
N GLU A 108 -5.28 12.24 24.80
CA GLU A 108 -6.35 13.11 25.23
C GLU A 108 -6.80 12.45 26.53
N LYS A 109 -6.49 13.14 27.62
CA LYS A 109 -7.14 12.85 28.89
C LYS A 109 -8.61 12.97 28.56
N TYR A 110 -9.32 11.85 28.46
CA TYR A 110 -10.73 11.86 28.74
C TYR A 110 -10.81 12.29 30.21
N SER A 111 -10.85 13.60 30.45
CA SER A 111 -11.50 14.14 31.64
C SER A 111 -12.94 13.69 31.52
N GLY A 112 -13.26 12.60 32.20
CA GLY A 112 -14.64 12.24 32.48
C GLY A 112 -15.23 13.33 33.34
N ASP A 113 -15.69 14.41 32.72
CA ASP A 113 -16.60 15.35 33.34
C ASP A 113 -18.01 14.83 33.07
N THR A 114 -18.46 14.06 34.05
CA THR A 114 -19.85 13.80 34.40
C THR A 114 -20.73 15.03 34.17
N ALA A 115 -21.74 14.93 33.31
CA ALA A 115 -22.98 15.67 33.45
C ALA A 115 -24.09 14.95 32.67
N TYR A 116 -24.85 14.12 33.37
CA TYR A 116 -26.24 13.89 33.03
C TYR A 116 -26.98 15.22 33.26
N CYS A 117 -27.70 15.70 32.26
CA CYS A 117 -28.87 16.56 32.41
C CYS A 117 -30.05 15.83 31.78
#